data_AF-A0A915A309-F1
#
_entry.id   AF-A0A915A309-F1
#
_cell.length_a   1.000
_cell.length_b   1.000
_cell.length_c   1.000
_cell.angle_alpha   90.00
_cell.angle_beta   90.00
_cell.angle_gamma   90.00
#
_symmetry.space_group_name_H-M   'P 1'
#
loop_
_entity.id
_entity.type
_entity.pdbx_description
1 polymer ?
#
loop_
_entity_poly.entity_id
_entity_poly.type
_entity_poly.pdbx_seq_one_letter_code
_entity_poly.pdbx_strand_id
1 'polypeptide(L)'
;EQVQTTLETMRRRCIAIYDGMLRLGKHASQLAEKAREAIEPTMYDVKDAVTTALEDMSQLDPNETDNRNSLLELYLGCSVLSIGLSAGEISGAFLLGTLYEYIFDWWWELALVFMLPLYVYLTFRKNAALDEIERRVNLFGLALCIGSFMGHLLGKRLIATMPAVIFIQPLITGLSVDNELSPPSVYGDRRCLLGVSSAAGVLFAILLVLLHGLTLCAVSTILLQAAFLFVHFQVTIYCINNKVYGAGEAQLCYVMITLLSHVIAGGLMGSSAAAVQNDSA
;
A
#
# COMPACT_ATOMS: atom_id res chain seq x y z
N GLU A 1 62.24 4.02 2.65
CA GLU A 1 61.68 5.20 1.94
C GLU A 1 60.44 4.87 1.11
N GLN A 2 60.50 3.98 0.09
CA GLN A 2 59.33 3.60 -0.73
C GLN A 2 58.12 3.03 0.04
N VAL A 3 58.35 2.27 1.11
CA VAL A 3 57.25 1.72 1.95
C VAL A 3 56.55 2.83 2.74
N GLN A 4 57.31 3.83 3.21
CA GLN A 4 56.79 4.93 4.00
C GLN A 4 55.94 5.90 3.16
N THR A 5 56.38 6.21 1.93
CA THR A 5 55.59 7.00 0.98
C THR A 5 54.33 6.26 0.53
N THR A 6 54.38 4.94 0.33
CA THR A 6 53.19 4.15 -0.03
C THR A 6 52.14 4.17 1.09
N LEU A 7 52.57 4.04 2.35
CA LEU A 7 51.70 4.02 3.52
C LEU A 7 51.06 5.40 3.78
N GLU A 8 51.81 6.49 3.58
CA GLU A 8 51.26 7.85 3.65
C GLU A 8 50.24 8.14 2.55
N THR A 9 50.49 7.66 1.32
CA THR A 9 49.52 7.82 0.22
C THR A 9 48.23 7.06 0.48
N MET A 10 48.30 5.84 1.04
CA MET A 10 47.10 5.09 1.44
C MET A 10 46.33 5.78 2.57
N ARG A 11 47.04 6.27 3.60
CA ARG A 11 46.41 7.01 4.70
C ARG A 11 45.64 8.24 4.19
N ARG A 12 46.23 9.02 3.28
CA ARG A 12 45.56 10.20 2.68
C ARG A 12 44.32 9.81 1.87
N ARG A 13 44.36 8.68 1.14
CA ARG A 13 43.19 8.16 0.40
C ARG A 13 42.07 7.70 1.33
N CYS A 14 42.40 6.99 2.42
CA CYS A 14 41.40 6.58 3.41
C CYS A 14 40.73 7.79 4.08
N ILE A 15 41.50 8.82 4.44
CA ILE A 15 40.96 10.07 5.00
C ILE A 15 40.07 10.79 3.98
N ALA A 16 40.48 10.85 2.71
CA ALA A 16 39.67 11.48 1.66
C ALA A 16 38.33 10.75 1.40
N ILE A 17 38.33 9.41 1.44
CA ILE A 17 37.10 8.60 1.34
C ILE A 17 36.21 8.85 2.56
N TYR A 18 36.79 8.85 3.76
CA TYR A 18 36.07 9.11 5.00
C TYR A 18 35.44 10.52 5.02
N ASP A 19 36.20 11.56 4.66
CA ASP A 19 35.68 12.93 4.55
C ASP A 19 34.63 13.07 3.45
N GLY A 20 34.76 12.32 2.35
CA GLY A 20 33.77 12.23 1.29
C GLY A 20 32.45 11.65 1.78
N MET A 21 32.49 10.53 2.52
CA MET A 21 31.32 9.92 3.14
C MET A 21 30.67 10.85 4.17
N LEU A 22 31.48 11.54 4.98
CA LEU A 22 30.98 12.47 6.01
C LEU A 22 30.32 13.71 5.38
N ARG A 23 30.84 14.21 4.25
CA ARG A 23 30.20 15.27 3.47
C ARG A 23 28.88 14.81 2.84
N LEU A 24 28.82 13.61 2.29
CA LEU A 24 27.59 13.01 1.78
C LEU A 24 26.55 12.86 2.89
N GLY A 25 26.95 12.38 4.06
CA GLY A 25 26.07 12.28 5.24
C GLY A 25 25.51 13.64 5.67
N LYS A 26 26.33 14.69 5.68
CA LYS A 26 25.89 16.06 5.99
C LYS A 26 24.94 16.64 4.93
N HIS A 27 25.15 16.34 3.65
CA HIS A 27 24.23 16.78 2.59
C HIS A 27 22.90 16.04 2.67
N ALA A 28 22.94 14.73 2.94
CA ALA A 28 21.74 13.93 3.16
C ALA A 28 20.94 14.41 4.37
N SER A 29 21.60 14.76 5.49
CA SER A 29 20.92 15.28 6.68
C SER A 29 20.28 16.64 6.42
N GLN A 30 20.96 17.54 5.70
CA GLN A 30 20.42 18.86 5.34
C GLN A 30 19.23 18.74 4.37
N LEU A 31 19.27 17.80 3.42
CA LEU A 31 18.13 17.51 2.56
C LEU A 31 16.95 16.92 3.35
N ALA A 32 17.22 16.04 4.30
CA ALA A 32 16.20 15.47 5.17
C ALA A 32 15.55 16.53 6.07
N GLU A 33 16.32 17.48 6.62
CA GLU A 33 15.78 18.60 7.41
C GLU A 33 14.90 19.51 6.55
N LYS A 34 15.36 19.90 5.35
CA LYS A 34 14.55 20.70 4.43
C LYS A 34 13.28 20.00 3.99
N ALA A 35 13.36 18.68 3.73
CA ALA A 35 12.19 17.89 3.42
C ALA A 35 11.22 17.85 4.62
N ARG A 36 11.74 17.67 5.83
CA ARG A 36 10.94 17.69 7.06
C ARG A 36 10.23 19.03 7.24
N GLU A 37 10.94 20.15 7.15
CA GLU A 37 10.35 21.49 7.27
C GLU A 37 9.26 21.74 6.22
N ALA A 38 9.43 21.20 5.00
CA ALA A 38 8.41 21.30 3.95
C ALA A 38 7.19 20.40 4.19
N ILE A 39 7.36 19.24 4.84
CA ILE A 39 6.31 18.24 5.06
C ILE A 39 5.55 18.50 6.37
N GLU A 40 6.20 19.05 7.38
CA GLU A 40 5.65 19.29 8.72
C GLU A 40 4.30 20.05 8.72
N PRO A 41 4.11 21.17 7.99
CA PRO A 41 2.80 21.84 7.94
C PRO A 41 1.72 20.95 7.31
N THR A 42 2.03 20.28 6.20
CA THR A 42 1.10 19.36 5.53
C THR A 42 0.76 18.16 6.42
N MET A 43 1.70 17.68 7.24
CA MET A 43 1.47 16.60 8.17
C MET A 43 0.46 17.00 9.25
N TYR A 44 0.53 18.23 9.78
CA TYR A 44 -0.45 18.72 10.74
C TYR A 44 -1.84 18.85 10.12
N ASP A 45 -1.94 19.41 8.91
CA ASP A 45 -3.21 19.52 8.20
C ASP A 45 -3.84 18.14 7.92
N VAL A 46 -3.03 17.16 7.48
CA VAL A 46 -3.49 15.78 7.26
C VAL A 46 -3.92 15.13 8.56
N LYS A 47 -3.16 15.32 9.65
CA LYS A 47 -3.51 14.77 10.96
C LYS A 47 -4.85 15.32 11.44
N ASP A 48 -5.07 16.62 11.31
CA ASP A 48 -6.31 17.26 11.75
C ASP A 48 -7.49 16.81 10.87
N ALA A 49 -7.29 16.68 9.56
CA ALA A 49 -8.29 16.12 8.65
C ALA A 49 -8.65 14.67 8.99
N VAL A 50 -7.65 13.82 9.26
CA VAL A 50 -7.87 12.42 9.68
C VAL A 50 -8.59 12.36 11.02
N THR A 51 -8.21 13.19 11.99
CA THR A 51 -8.85 13.23 13.31
C THR A 51 -10.31 13.65 13.19
N THR A 52 -10.58 14.70 12.42
CA THR A 52 -11.94 15.17 12.14
C THR A 52 -12.77 14.10 11.43
N ALA A 53 -12.20 13.42 10.43
CA ALA A 53 -12.87 12.36 9.71
C ALA A 53 -13.20 11.15 10.60
N LEU A 54 -12.33 10.79 11.54
CA LEU A 54 -12.57 9.70 12.48
C LEU A 54 -13.62 10.04 13.55
N GLU A 55 -13.75 11.31 13.91
CA GLU A 55 -14.77 11.79 14.85
C GLU A 55 -16.13 11.96 14.16
N ASP A 56 -16.16 12.26 12.86
CA ASP A 56 -17.38 12.44 12.07
C ASP A 56 -18.08 11.12 11.73
N MET A 57 -18.95 10.70 12.63
CA MET A 57 -19.84 9.55 12.46
C MET A 57 -21.24 9.96 11.99
N SER A 58 -21.37 11.08 11.27
CA SER A 58 -22.65 11.52 10.69
C SER A 58 -23.28 10.43 9.81
N GLN A 59 -24.61 10.41 9.75
CA GLN A 59 -25.33 9.45 8.91
C GLN A 59 -25.08 9.75 7.43
N LEU A 60 -25.03 8.69 6.62
CA LEU A 60 -25.06 8.83 5.16
C LEU A 60 -26.51 9.12 4.74
N ASP A 61 -26.73 10.18 3.95
CA ASP A 61 -28.05 10.42 3.40
C ASP A 61 -28.37 9.32 2.36
N PRO A 62 -29.43 8.52 2.55
CA PRO A 62 -29.83 7.50 1.59
C PRO A 62 -30.28 8.04 0.23
N ASN A 63 -30.57 9.35 0.14
CA ASN A 63 -30.97 10.00 -1.11
C ASN A 63 -29.80 10.58 -1.91
N GLU A 64 -28.58 10.64 -1.34
CA GLU A 64 -27.38 11.10 -2.06
C GLU A 64 -26.77 9.99 -2.92
N THR A 65 -27.43 9.71 -4.05
CA THR A 65 -27.02 8.65 -4.99
C THR A 65 -25.61 8.84 -5.54
N ASP A 66 -25.16 10.09 -5.72
CA ASP A 66 -23.85 10.39 -6.32
C ASP A 66 -22.69 10.03 -5.38
N ASN A 67 -22.83 10.32 -4.09
CA ASN A 67 -21.86 9.96 -3.06
C ASN A 67 -21.77 8.44 -2.91
N ARG A 68 -22.94 7.77 -2.90
CA ARG A 68 -23.03 6.31 -2.85
C ARG A 68 -22.36 5.65 -4.04
N ASN A 69 -22.67 6.09 -5.26
CA ASN A 69 -22.10 5.55 -6.49
C ASN A 69 -20.58 5.76 -6.53
N SER A 70 -20.11 6.93 -6.07
CA SER A 70 -18.67 7.24 -5.99
C SER A 70 -17.93 6.31 -5.03
N LEU A 71 -18.52 6.04 -3.85
CA LEU A 71 -17.96 5.11 -2.86
C LEU A 71 -17.99 3.65 -3.36
N LEU A 72 -19.09 3.24 -3.98
CA LEU A 72 -19.24 1.91 -4.55
C LEU A 72 -18.19 1.66 -5.64
N GLU A 73 -18.06 2.60 -6.58
CA GLU A 73 -17.05 2.54 -7.64
C GLU A 73 -15.63 2.50 -7.09
N LEU A 74 -15.35 3.33 -6.08
CA LEU A 74 -14.06 3.38 -5.40
C LEU A 74 -13.68 2.00 -4.84
N TYR A 75 -14.53 1.40 -4.01
CA TYR A 75 -14.21 0.18 -3.29
C TYR A 75 -14.25 -1.07 -4.15
N LEU A 76 -15.13 -1.12 -5.16
CA LEU A 76 -15.06 -2.15 -6.19
C LEU A 76 -13.75 -2.03 -6.99
N GLY A 77 -13.33 -0.80 -7.31
CA GLY A 77 -12.02 -0.55 -7.91
C GLY A 77 -10.87 -1.02 -7.03
N CYS A 78 -10.85 -0.67 -5.74
CA CYS A 78 -9.84 -1.14 -4.77
C CYS A 78 -9.78 -2.68 -4.67
N SER A 79 -10.93 -3.36 -4.76
CA SER A 79 -10.99 -4.82 -4.80
C SER A 79 -10.30 -5.37 -6.06
N VAL A 80 -10.63 -4.85 -7.24
CA VAL A 80 -9.98 -5.27 -8.50
C VAL A 80 -8.48 -4.98 -8.48
N LEU A 81 -8.06 -3.84 -7.95
CA LEU A 81 -6.64 -3.50 -7.79
C LEU A 81 -5.93 -4.45 -6.82
N SER A 82 -6.60 -4.88 -5.75
CA SER A 82 -6.06 -5.86 -4.80
C SER A 82 -5.86 -7.24 -5.45
N ILE A 83 -6.76 -7.63 -6.36
CA ILE A 83 -6.59 -8.83 -7.19
C ILE A 83 -5.39 -8.67 -8.12
N GLY A 84 -5.28 -7.53 -8.81
CA GLY A 84 -4.14 -7.20 -9.68
C GLY A 84 -2.80 -7.24 -8.93
N LEU A 85 -2.76 -6.66 -7.73
CA LEU A 85 -1.60 -6.69 -6.84
C LEU A 85 -1.22 -8.13 -6.46
N SER A 86 -2.17 -8.92 -5.98
CA SER A 86 -1.93 -10.33 -5.58
C SER A 86 -1.49 -11.20 -6.76
N ALA A 87 -2.10 -11.00 -7.94
CA ALA A 87 -1.70 -11.69 -9.16
C ALA A 87 -0.28 -11.29 -9.60
N GLY A 88 0.07 -10.01 -9.46
CA GLY A 88 1.42 -9.49 -9.63
C GLY A 88 2.40 -10.21 -8.71
N GLU A 89 2.12 -10.24 -7.40
CA GLU A 89 2.97 -10.88 -6.38
C GLU A 89 3.24 -12.36 -6.68
N ILE A 90 2.19 -13.12 -7.03
CA ILE A 90 2.32 -14.52 -7.44
C ILE A 90 3.19 -14.64 -8.70
N SER A 91 2.94 -13.80 -9.70
CA SER A 91 3.71 -13.79 -10.95
C SER A 91 5.19 -13.48 -10.69
N GLY A 92 5.49 -12.47 -9.85
CA GLY A 92 6.85 -12.09 -9.48
C GLY A 92 7.61 -13.18 -8.75
N ALA A 93 6.97 -13.83 -7.79
CA ALA A 93 7.62 -14.84 -6.97
C ALA A 93 7.87 -16.18 -7.69
N PHE A 94 7.07 -16.53 -8.70
CA PHE A 94 7.11 -17.86 -9.33
C PHE A 94 7.40 -17.87 -10.82
N LEU A 95 7.01 -16.84 -11.58
CA LEU A 95 7.08 -16.83 -13.05
C LEU A 95 8.17 -15.87 -13.56
N LEU A 96 8.18 -14.64 -13.06
CA LEU A 96 9.01 -13.56 -13.60
C LEU A 96 10.34 -13.38 -12.88
N GLY A 97 10.57 -14.05 -11.74
CA GLY A 97 11.80 -13.90 -10.95
C GLY A 97 13.08 -14.10 -11.78
N THR A 98 13.18 -15.21 -12.53
CA THR A 98 14.36 -15.47 -13.37
C THR A 98 14.56 -14.43 -14.49
N LEU A 99 13.47 -13.85 -15.00
CA LEU A 99 13.54 -12.77 -15.98
C LEU A 99 14.05 -11.48 -15.32
N TYR A 100 13.58 -11.19 -14.11
CA TYR A 100 14.01 -10.02 -13.35
C TYR A 100 15.47 -10.11 -12.91
N GLU A 101 15.94 -11.26 -12.41
CA GLU A 101 17.36 -11.48 -12.10
C GLU A 101 18.29 -11.26 -13.32
N TYR A 102 17.78 -11.51 -14.53
CA TYR A 102 18.55 -11.30 -15.76
C TYR A 102 18.58 -9.83 -16.22
N ILE A 103 17.50 -9.08 -15.96
CA ILE A 103 17.31 -7.71 -16.48
C ILE A 103 17.68 -6.64 -15.45
N PHE A 104 17.36 -6.87 -14.18
CA PHE A 104 17.45 -5.89 -13.11
C PHE A 104 18.37 -6.35 -11.98
N ASP A 105 19.20 -5.41 -11.50
CA ASP A 105 19.76 -5.54 -10.16
C ASP A 105 18.68 -5.21 -9.12
N TRP A 106 18.78 -5.82 -7.93
CA TRP A 106 17.80 -5.62 -6.84
C TRP A 106 17.56 -4.14 -6.47
N TRP A 107 18.58 -3.28 -6.59
CA TRP A 107 18.44 -1.84 -6.34
C TRP A 107 17.54 -1.14 -7.36
N TRP A 108 17.54 -1.59 -8.63
CA TRP A 108 16.69 -1.05 -9.68
C TRP A 108 15.23 -1.44 -9.47
N GLU A 109 14.97 -2.67 -9.06
CA GLU A 109 13.62 -3.11 -8.69
C GLU A 109 13.10 -2.30 -7.51
N LEU A 110 13.92 -2.11 -6.47
CA LEU A 110 13.55 -1.30 -5.32
C LEU A 110 13.25 0.15 -5.75
N ALA A 111 14.05 0.73 -6.65
CA ALA A 111 13.81 2.07 -7.18
C ALA A 111 12.48 2.14 -7.94
N LEU A 112 12.13 1.12 -8.74
CA LEU A 112 10.87 1.06 -9.49
C LEU A 112 9.65 0.96 -8.57
N VAL A 113 9.74 0.23 -7.46
CA VAL A 113 8.68 0.14 -6.45
C VAL A 113 8.31 1.53 -5.90
N PHE A 114 9.28 2.44 -5.75
CA PHE A 114 9.01 3.82 -5.30
C PHE A 114 8.68 4.78 -6.44
N MET A 115 9.34 4.65 -7.60
CA MET A 115 9.20 5.59 -8.71
C MET A 115 7.89 5.42 -9.49
N LEU A 116 7.40 4.19 -9.65
CA LEU A 116 6.19 3.93 -10.43
C LEU A 116 4.92 4.56 -9.80
N PRO A 117 4.67 4.45 -8.48
CA PRO A 117 3.55 5.16 -7.84
C PRO A 117 3.63 6.67 -8.00
N LEU A 118 4.85 7.23 -7.84
CA LEU A 118 5.11 8.65 -8.02
C LEU A 118 4.82 9.09 -9.45
N TYR A 119 5.24 8.31 -10.44
CA TYR A 119 4.98 8.58 -11.85
C TYR A 119 3.46 8.58 -12.14
N VAL A 120 2.72 7.58 -11.67
CA VAL A 120 1.27 7.50 -11.87
C VAL A 120 0.54 8.64 -11.16
N TYR A 121 0.93 8.97 -9.93
CA TYR A 121 0.38 10.11 -9.20
C TYR A 121 0.58 11.43 -9.94
N LEU A 122 1.81 11.71 -10.40
CA LEU A 122 2.11 12.92 -11.17
C LEU A 122 1.38 12.95 -12.51
N THR A 123 1.16 11.79 -13.13
CA THR A 123 0.39 11.68 -14.37
C THR A 123 -1.07 12.10 -14.15
N PHE A 124 -1.69 11.67 -13.06
CA PHE A 124 -3.08 12.07 -12.73
C PHE A 124 -3.19 13.56 -12.44
N ARG A 125 -2.20 14.14 -11.74
CA ARG A 125 -2.18 15.58 -11.46
C ARG A 125 -1.92 16.45 -12.68
N LYS A 126 -1.06 15.99 -13.59
CA LYS A 126 -0.70 16.76 -14.79
C LYS A 126 -1.77 16.68 -15.87
N ASN A 127 -2.45 15.54 -16.00
CA ASN A 127 -3.42 15.29 -17.05
C ASN A 127 -4.85 15.37 -16.49
N ALA A 128 -5.34 16.59 -16.28
CA ALA A 128 -6.71 16.83 -15.79
C ALA A 128 -7.81 16.29 -16.74
N ALA A 129 -7.45 15.98 -18.00
CA ALA A 129 -8.33 15.41 -19.01
C ALA A 129 -8.06 13.92 -19.29
N LEU A 130 -7.30 13.23 -18.42
CA LEU A 130 -7.08 11.79 -18.57
C LEU A 130 -8.43 11.07 -18.51
N ASP A 131 -8.67 10.18 -19.48
CA ASP A 131 -9.92 9.43 -19.53
C ASP A 131 -10.03 8.49 -18.31
N GLU A 132 -11.27 8.29 -17.85
CA GLU A 132 -11.56 7.46 -16.67
C GLU A 132 -11.08 6.02 -16.88
N ILE A 133 -11.26 5.50 -18.10
CA ILE A 133 -10.80 4.16 -18.49
C ILE A 133 -9.28 4.10 -18.44
N GLU A 134 -8.59 5.09 -19.01
CA GLU A 134 -7.13 5.15 -19.02
C GLU A 134 -6.57 5.21 -17.61
N ARG A 135 -7.20 5.99 -16.71
CA ARG A 135 -6.82 6.06 -15.30
C ARG A 135 -6.89 4.70 -14.62
N ARG A 136 -7.99 3.95 -14.82
CA ARG A 136 -8.19 2.63 -14.22
C ARG A 136 -7.22 1.59 -14.78
N VAL A 137 -6.95 1.62 -16.08
CA VAL A 137 -5.95 0.75 -16.71
C VAL A 137 -4.56 1.04 -16.17
N ASN A 138 -4.19 2.32 -16.01
CA ASN A 138 -2.91 2.72 -15.42
C ASN A 138 -2.78 2.25 -13.96
N LEU A 139 -3.83 2.39 -13.14
CA LEU A 139 -3.84 1.90 -11.76
C LEU A 139 -3.72 0.37 -11.68
N PHE A 140 -4.44 -0.35 -12.53
CA PHE A 140 -4.36 -1.81 -12.55
C PHE A 140 -3.00 -2.29 -13.03
N GLY A 141 -2.46 -1.69 -14.09
CA GLY A 141 -1.11 -1.95 -14.57
C GLY A 141 -0.05 -1.66 -13.50
N LEU A 142 -0.21 -0.56 -12.77
CA LEU A 142 0.63 -0.23 -11.62
C LEU A 142 0.58 -1.31 -10.54
N ALA A 143 -0.61 -1.70 -10.10
CA ALA A 143 -0.80 -2.70 -9.06
C ALA A 143 -0.17 -4.04 -9.45
N LEU A 144 -0.36 -4.47 -10.70
CA LEU A 144 0.23 -5.70 -11.24
C LEU A 144 1.76 -5.61 -11.31
N CYS A 145 2.31 -4.55 -11.89
CA CYS A 145 3.77 -4.37 -12.04
C CYS A 145 4.47 -4.29 -10.69
N ILE A 146 3.95 -3.47 -9.78
CA ILE A 146 4.56 -3.32 -8.45
C ILE A 146 4.38 -4.59 -7.62
N GLY A 147 3.21 -5.22 -7.68
CA GLY A 147 3.01 -6.53 -7.07
C GLY A 147 4.05 -7.53 -7.55
N SER A 148 4.37 -7.53 -8.85
CA SER A 148 5.39 -8.41 -9.41
C SER A 148 6.80 -8.13 -8.90
N PHE A 149 7.21 -6.86 -8.83
CA PHE A 149 8.50 -6.53 -8.20
C PHE A 149 8.53 -6.93 -6.71
N MET A 150 7.44 -6.69 -5.98
CA MET A 150 7.36 -7.06 -4.57
C MET A 150 7.41 -8.59 -4.36
N GLY A 151 6.73 -9.34 -5.22
CA GLY A 151 6.74 -10.80 -5.21
C GLY A 151 8.13 -11.37 -5.48
N HIS A 152 8.91 -10.72 -6.34
CA HIS A 152 10.30 -11.11 -6.58
C HIS A 152 11.21 -10.75 -5.40
N LEU A 153 11.18 -9.49 -4.93
CA LEU A 153 12.04 -8.98 -3.86
C LEU A 153 11.84 -9.71 -2.52
N LEU A 154 10.59 -10.05 -2.16
CA LEU A 154 10.26 -10.74 -0.92
C LEU A 154 10.08 -12.25 -1.11
N GLY A 155 9.98 -12.72 -2.36
CA GLY A 155 9.87 -14.12 -2.73
C GLY A 155 8.66 -14.82 -2.11
N LYS A 156 8.81 -16.14 -1.91
CA LYS A 156 7.78 -17.02 -1.36
C LYS A 156 7.34 -16.66 0.07
N ARG A 157 8.13 -15.84 0.79
CA ARG A 157 7.78 -15.37 2.14
C ARG A 157 6.54 -14.50 2.10
N LEU A 158 6.48 -13.57 1.14
CA LEU A 158 5.33 -12.69 0.97
C LEU A 158 4.04 -13.50 0.78
N ILE A 159 4.06 -14.45 -0.14
CA ILE A 159 2.89 -15.27 -0.49
C ILE A 159 2.46 -16.19 0.65
N ALA A 160 3.40 -16.71 1.45
CA ALA A 160 3.07 -17.53 2.61
C ALA A 160 2.48 -16.70 3.77
N THR A 161 2.89 -15.44 3.89
CA THR A 161 2.40 -14.52 4.94
C THR A 161 1.12 -13.79 4.56
N MET A 162 0.92 -13.51 3.27
CA MET A 162 -0.12 -12.63 2.74
C MET A 162 -1.19 -13.44 2.01
N PRO A 163 -2.45 -13.38 2.48
CA PRO A 163 -3.53 -14.01 1.76
C PRO A 163 -3.91 -13.23 0.51
N ALA A 164 -3.99 -13.89 -0.65
CA ALA A 164 -4.60 -13.35 -1.86
C ALA A 164 -6.11 -13.02 -1.74
N VAL A 165 -6.66 -13.06 -0.51
CA VAL A 165 -8.07 -12.78 -0.18
C VAL A 165 -8.29 -11.35 0.33
N ILE A 166 -7.23 -10.52 0.38
CA ILE A 166 -7.32 -9.12 0.84
C ILE A 166 -8.32 -8.28 0.03
N PHE A 167 -8.60 -8.65 -1.21
CA PHE A 167 -9.63 -8.01 -2.04
C PHE A 167 -11.06 -8.10 -1.47
N ILE A 168 -11.33 -9.06 -0.58
CA ILE A 168 -12.67 -9.32 -0.03
C ILE A 168 -13.16 -8.16 0.84
N GLN A 169 -12.28 -7.53 1.59
CA GLN A 169 -12.65 -6.43 2.48
C GLN A 169 -13.17 -5.19 1.73
N PRO A 170 -12.44 -4.65 0.73
CA PRO A 170 -12.99 -3.56 -0.08
C PRO A 170 -14.19 -4.01 -0.90
N LEU A 171 -14.25 -5.27 -1.36
CA LEU A 171 -15.45 -5.81 -2.03
C LEU A 171 -16.69 -5.70 -1.14
N ILE A 172 -16.64 -6.27 0.07
CA ILE A 172 -17.76 -6.26 1.00
C ILE A 172 -18.12 -4.84 1.41
N THR A 173 -17.14 -3.95 1.58
CA THR A 173 -17.38 -2.54 1.88
C THR A 173 -18.13 -1.85 0.75
N GLY A 174 -17.72 -2.05 -0.50
CA GLY A 174 -18.40 -1.50 -1.68
C GLY A 174 -19.83 -2.02 -1.81
N LEU A 175 -20.07 -3.32 -1.60
CA LEU A 175 -21.40 -3.91 -1.63
C LEU A 175 -22.29 -3.47 -0.46
N SER A 176 -21.70 -3.19 0.70
CA SER A 176 -22.46 -2.71 1.88
C SER A 176 -22.93 -1.26 1.71
N VAL A 177 -22.28 -0.49 0.83
CA VAL A 177 -22.70 0.87 0.47
C VAL A 177 -23.85 0.85 -0.53
N ASP A 178 -24.10 -0.27 -1.22
CA ASP A 178 -25.21 -0.40 -2.15
C ASP A 178 -26.55 -0.59 -1.41
N ASN A 179 -27.53 0.26 -1.70
CA ASN A 179 -28.85 0.21 -1.07
C ASN A 179 -29.74 -0.91 -1.64
N GLU A 180 -29.36 -1.49 -2.78
CA GLU A 180 -30.06 -2.66 -3.34
C GLU A 180 -29.61 -3.97 -2.67
N LEU A 181 -28.38 -4.00 -2.16
CA LEU A 181 -27.78 -5.19 -1.56
C LEU A 181 -27.72 -5.13 -0.03
N SER A 182 -27.70 -3.92 0.55
CA SER A 182 -27.66 -3.71 1.99
C SER A 182 -28.99 -3.18 2.52
N PRO A 183 -29.48 -3.69 3.67
CA PRO A 183 -30.70 -3.18 4.26
C PRO A 183 -30.48 -1.76 4.82
N PRO A 184 -31.54 -0.93 4.92
CA PRO A 184 -31.45 0.43 5.45
C PRO A 184 -30.90 0.50 6.89
N SER A 185 -31.06 -0.57 7.66
CA SER A 185 -30.51 -0.70 9.02
C SER A 185 -28.98 -0.77 9.06
N VAL A 186 -28.33 -1.14 7.96
CA VAL A 186 -26.87 -1.21 7.82
C VAL A 186 -26.35 0.07 7.17
N TYR A 187 -26.92 0.48 6.03
CA TYR A 187 -26.47 1.67 5.30
C TYR A 187 -26.76 2.99 6.04
N GLY A 188 -27.93 3.11 6.69
CA GLY A 188 -28.40 4.38 7.26
C GLY A 188 -27.63 4.85 8.50
N ASP A 189 -26.87 3.96 9.15
CA ASP A 189 -25.98 4.30 10.25
C ASP A 189 -24.53 3.99 9.88
N ARG A 190 -23.68 5.02 9.82
CA ARG A 190 -22.26 4.90 9.44
C ARG A 190 -21.50 3.95 10.35
N ARG A 191 -21.84 3.87 11.63
CA ARG A 191 -21.21 2.93 12.58
C ARG A 191 -21.62 1.49 12.27
N CYS A 192 -22.90 1.29 11.97
CA CYS A 192 -23.43 -0.02 11.59
C CYS A 192 -22.81 -0.49 10.27
N LEU A 193 -22.78 0.38 9.24
CA LEU A 193 -22.15 0.12 7.95
C LEU A 193 -20.71 -0.36 8.12
N LEU A 194 -19.89 0.43 8.80
CA LEU A 194 -18.47 0.13 9.00
C LEU A 194 -18.23 -1.10 9.87
N GLY A 195 -19.03 -1.28 10.92
CA GLY A 195 -18.94 -2.44 11.80
C GLY A 195 -19.28 -3.74 11.08
N VAL A 196 -20.41 -3.75 10.34
CA VAL A 196 -20.88 -4.92 9.61
C VAL A 196 -19.97 -5.23 8.43
N SER A 197 -19.58 -4.24 7.64
CA SER A 197 -18.70 -4.45 6.47
C SER A 197 -17.32 -4.96 6.90
N SER A 198 -16.74 -4.40 7.97
CA SER A 198 -15.45 -4.85 8.50
C SER A 198 -15.54 -6.27 9.07
N ALA A 199 -16.57 -6.55 9.87
CA ALA A 199 -16.75 -7.87 10.48
C ALA A 199 -17.00 -8.95 9.43
N ALA A 200 -17.88 -8.69 8.46
CA ALA A 200 -18.13 -9.60 7.34
C ALA A 200 -16.87 -9.78 6.48
N GLY A 201 -16.18 -8.68 6.14
CA GLY A 201 -14.90 -8.67 5.44
C GLY A 201 -13.86 -9.58 6.05
N VAL A 202 -13.61 -9.41 7.35
CA VAL A 202 -12.67 -10.22 8.13
C VAL A 202 -13.12 -11.68 8.20
N LEU A 203 -14.41 -11.93 8.47
CA LEU A 203 -14.95 -13.29 8.60
C LEU A 203 -14.78 -14.08 7.30
N PHE A 204 -15.19 -13.51 6.16
CA PHE A 204 -15.06 -14.15 4.85
C PHE A 204 -13.60 -14.36 4.46
N ALA A 205 -12.72 -13.38 4.71
CA ALA A 205 -11.30 -13.53 4.44
C ALA A 205 -10.69 -14.67 5.28
N ILE A 206 -10.98 -14.74 6.58
CA ILE A 206 -10.51 -15.83 7.45
C ILE A 206 -11.05 -17.19 6.97
N LEU A 207 -12.32 -17.26 6.57
CA LEU A 207 -12.94 -18.50 6.09
C LEU A 207 -12.24 -19.06 4.84
N LEU A 208 -11.82 -18.19 3.91
CA LEU A 208 -11.06 -18.63 2.75
C LEU A 208 -9.60 -18.98 3.07
N VAL A 209 -8.98 -18.29 4.03
CA VAL A 209 -7.62 -18.62 4.49
C VAL A 209 -7.59 -19.95 5.23
N LEU A 210 -8.66 -20.30 5.96
CA LEU A 210 -8.77 -21.60 6.63
C LEU A 210 -8.57 -22.78 5.66
N LEU A 211 -8.95 -22.65 4.39
CA LEU A 211 -8.74 -23.68 3.36
C LEU A 211 -7.25 -23.94 3.06
N HIS A 212 -6.38 -22.97 3.33
CA HIS A 212 -4.96 -22.99 3.00
C HIS A 212 -4.05 -23.11 4.24
N GLY A 213 -4.64 -23.09 5.44
CA GLY A 213 -3.93 -23.10 6.72
C GLY A 213 -3.87 -21.72 7.36
N LEU A 214 -4.53 -21.58 8.52
CA LEU A 214 -4.59 -20.30 9.23
C LEU A 214 -3.28 -20.05 9.99
N THR A 215 -2.58 -18.96 9.66
CA THR A 215 -1.40 -18.50 10.39
C THR A 215 -1.71 -17.22 11.15
N LEU A 216 -1.02 -16.99 12.28
CA LEU A 216 -1.14 -15.75 13.03
C LEU A 216 -0.80 -14.52 12.17
N CYS A 217 0.16 -14.68 11.25
CA CYS A 217 0.55 -13.63 10.32
C CYS A 217 -0.58 -13.28 9.35
N ALA A 218 -1.23 -14.28 8.74
CA ALA A 218 -2.38 -14.06 7.87
C ALA A 218 -3.54 -13.37 8.61
N VAL A 219 -3.88 -13.83 9.82
CA VAL A 219 -4.94 -13.22 10.64
C VAL A 219 -4.60 -11.77 11.00
N SER A 220 -3.38 -11.51 11.45
CA SER A 220 -2.93 -10.15 11.82
C SER A 220 -2.98 -9.20 10.63
N THR A 221 -2.61 -9.69 9.44
CA THR A 221 -2.67 -8.92 8.20
C THR A 221 -4.10 -8.60 7.80
N ILE A 222 -5.01 -9.57 7.88
CA ILE A 222 -6.45 -9.35 7.61
C ILE A 222 -7.02 -8.30 8.57
N LEU A 223 -6.70 -8.38 9.86
CA LEU A 223 -7.17 -7.41 10.85
C LEU A 223 -6.59 -6.01 10.62
N LEU A 224 -5.29 -5.93 10.32
CA LEU A 224 -4.62 -4.67 10.02
C LEU A 224 -5.22 -4.01 8.77
N GLN A 225 -5.52 -4.80 7.75
CA GLN A 225 -6.16 -4.31 6.53
C GLN A 225 -7.59 -3.80 6.80
N ALA A 226 -8.36 -4.45 7.66
CA ALA A 226 -9.67 -3.97 8.06
C ALA A 226 -9.59 -2.61 8.78
N ALA A 227 -8.60 -2.45 9.68
CA ALA A 227 -8.36 -1.19 10.36
C ALA A 227 -7.97 -0.07 9.37
N PHE A 228 -7.12 -0.36 8.39
CA PHE A 228 -6.77 0.63 7.36
C PHE A 228 -7.94 0.99 6.46
N LEU A 229 -8.75 0.00 6.06
CA LEU A 229 -9.94 0.24 5.25
C LEU A 229 -10.95 1.13 5.98
N PHE A 230 -11.12 0.93 7.29
CA PHE A 230 -11.96 1.80 8.13
C PHE A 230 -11.48 3.26 8.10
N VAL A 231 -10.18 3.50 8.32
CA VAL A 231 -9.61 4.85 8.29
C VAL A 231 -9.74 5.45 6.88
N HIS A 232 -9.42 4.68 5.85
CA HIS A 232 -9.51 5.09 4.45
C HIS A 232 -10.94 5.50 4.07
N PHE A 233 -11.95 4.77 4.56
CA PHE A 233 -13.36 5.12 4.36
C PHE A 233 -13.75 6.43 4.99
N GLN A 234 -13.37 6.66 6.24
CA GLN A 234 -13.68 7.91 6.93
C GLN A 234 -13.04 9.12 6.23
N VAL A 235 -11.75 9.00 5.88
CA VAL A 235 -11.04 10.06 5.17
C VAL A 235 -11.64 10.30 3.79
N THR A 236 -12.05 9.25 3.08
CA THR A 236 -12.68 9.36 1.76
C THR A 236 -13.99 10.15 1.83
N ILE A 237 -14.87 9.81 2.78
CA ILE A 237 -16.12 10.55 2.98
C ILE A 237 -15.85 12.00 3.32
N TYR A 238 -14.90 12.26 4.21
CA TYR A 238 -14.47 13.63 4.52
C TYR A 238 -14.03 14.39 3.26
N CYS A 239 -13.24 13.76 2.38
CA CYS A 239 -12.81 14.36 1.12
C CYS A 239 -13.97 14.61 0.14
N ILE A 240 -14.96 13.71 0.09
CA ILE A 240 -16.19 13.86 -0.72
C ILE A 240 -16.98 15.08 -0.22
N ASN A 241 -17.24 15.15 1.09
CA ASN A 241 -17.98 16.25 1.71
C ASN A 241 -17.30 17.61 1.51
N ASN A 242 -15.97 17.63 1.50
CA ASN A 242 -15.18 18.85 1.28
C ASN A 242 -14.85 19.13 -0.20
N LYS A 243 -15.37 18.33 -1.14
CA LYS A 243 -15.15 18.49 -2.60
C LYS A 243 -13.67 18.44 -3.02
N VAL A 244 -12.84 17.72 -2.26
CA VAL A 244 -11.42 17.46 -2.57
C VAL A 244 -11.24 16.02 -3.08
N TYR A 245 -12.33 15.32 -3.37
CA TYR A 245 -12.32 13.92 -3.74
C TYR A 245 -11.73 13.68 -5.14
N GLY A 246 -10.72 12.79 -5.20
CA GLY A 246 -10.22 12.19 -6.43
C GLY A 246 -10.23 10.68 -6.33
N ALA A 247 -11.13 10.00 -7.04
CA ALA A 247 -11.29 8.55 -6.97
C ALA A 247 -9.99 7.79 -7.29
N GLY A 248 -9.28 8.18 -8.35
CA GLY A 248 -8.00 7.57 -8.71
C GLY A 248 -6.88 7.81 -7.67
N GLU A 249 -6.85 8.98 -7.03
CA GLU A 249 -5.91 9.27 -5.95
C GLU A 249 -6.23 8.44 -4.71
N ALA A 250 -7.52 8.28 -4.37
CA ALA A 250 -7.98 7.45 -3.25
C ALA A 250 -7.67 5.95 -3.47
N GLN A 251 -7.87 5.44 -4.69
CA GLN A 251 -7.49 4.08 -5.09
C GLN A 251 -5.98 3.86 -5.00
N LEU A 252 -5.19 4.80 -5.53
CA LEU A 252 -3.73 4.74 -5.45
C LEU A 252 -3.26 4.72 -3.98
N CYS A 253 -3.83 5.57 -3.14
CA CYS A 253 -3.52 5.62 -1.71
C CYS A 253 -3.80 4.27 -1.03
N TYR A 254 -4.93 3.64 -1.33
CA TYR A 254 -5.28 2.33 -0.80
C TYR A 254 -4.27 1.24 -1.22
N VAL A 255 -3.88 1.20 -2.50
CA VAL A 255 -2.86 0.26 -3.00
C VAL A 255 -1.51 0.47 -2.29
N MET A 256 -1.09 1.73 -2.12
CA MET A 256 0.18 2.04 -1.45
C MET A 256 0.19 1.66 0.03
N ILE A 257 -0.91 1.89 0.76
CA ILE A 257 -1.04 1.47 2.16
C ILE A 257 -1.02 -0.06 2.27
N THR A 258 -1.71 -0.75 1.35
CA THR A 258 -1.71 -2.22 1.29
C THR A 258 -0.32 -2.76 0.99
N LEU A 259 0.42 -2.14 0.08
CA LEU A 259 1.80 -2.54 -0.20
C LEU A 259 2.73 -2.30 1.00
N LEU A 260 2.56 -1.17 1.70
CA LEU A 260 3.33 -0.91 2.91
C LEU A 260 3.02 -1.96 4.00
N SER A 261 1.75 -2.34 4.16
CA SER A 261 1.36 -3.39 5.11
C SER A 261 1.98 -4.74 4.74
N HIS A 262 2.05 -5.06 3.45
CA HIS A 262 2.71 -6.25 2.92
C HIS A 262 4.22 -6.25 3.22
N VAL A 263 4.91 -5.12 3.03
CA VAL A 263 6.34 -4.98 3.37
C VAL A 263 6.57 -5.15 4.87
N ILE A 264 5.75 -4.53 5.70
CA ILE A 264 5.86 -4.61 7.17
C ILE A 264 5.62 -6.05 7.65
N ALA A 265 4.54 -6.68 7.21
CA ALA A 265 4.18 -8.02 7.66
C ALA A 265 5.10 -9.10 7.06
N GLY A 266 5.41 -9.03 5.76
CA GLY A 266 6.35 -9.94 5.10
C GLY A 266 7.80 -9.79 5.60
N GLY A 267 8.22 -8.56 5.90
CA GLY A 267 9.56 -8.26 6.41
C GLY A 267 9.77 -8.58 7.90
N LEU A 268 8.80 -8.24 8.76
CA LEU A 268 8.94 -8.42 10.21
C LEU A 268 8.45 -9.78 10.71
N MET A 269 7.42 -10.37 10.09
CA MET A 269 6.82 -11.62 10.57
C MET A 269 7.27 -12.85 9.77
N GLY A 270 7.75 -12.67 8.54
CA GLY A 270 8.25 -13.75 7.68
C GLY A 270 9.61 -14.33 8.08
N SER A 271 10.41 -13.60 8.88
CA SER A 271 11.72 -14.07 9.35
C SER A 271 11.61 -15.28 10.29
N SER A 272 10.51 -15.38 11.05
CA SER A 272 10.30 -16.45 12.03
C SER A 272 9.83 -17.76 11.40
N ALA A 273 9.14 -17.72 10.25
CA ALA A 273 8.65 -18.91 9.57
C ALA A 273 9.72 -19.58 8.67
N ALA A 274 10.60 -18.79 8.04
CA ALA A 274 11.67 -19.31 7.19
C ALA A 274 12.79 -20.02 7.97
N ALA A 275 13.01 -19.65 9.25
CA ALA A 275 13.95 -20.34 10.13
C ALA A 275 13.52 -21.80 10.40
N VAL A 276 12.21 -22.06 10.50
CA VAL A 276 11.68 -23.39 10.77
C VAL A 276 11.75 -24.31 9.54
N GLN A 277 11.69 -23.75 8.33
CA GLN A 277 11.75 -24.55 7.10
C GLN A 277 13.19 -24.96 6.73
N ASN A 278 14.18 -24.12 7.02
CA ASN A 278 15.59 -24.45 6.76
C ASN A 278 16.19 -25.46 7.76
N ASP A 279 15.57 -25.67 8.92
CA ASP A 279 15.98 -26.72 9.88
C ASP A 279 15.37 -28.10 9.56
N SER A 280 14.56 -28.20 8.50
CA SER A 280 13.85 -29.43 8.09
C SER A 280 14.28 -29.98 6.73
N ALA A 281 15.39 -29.47 6.16
CA ALA A 281 16.00 -29.96 4.92
C ALA A 281 17.39 -30.53 5.16
#